data_AF-A0A955XXF5-F1
#
_entry.id   AF-A0A955XXF5-F1
#
_cell.length_a   1.000
_cell.length_b   1.000
_cell.length_c   1.000
_cell.angle_alpha   90.00
_cell.angle_beta   90.00
_cell.angle_gamma   90.00
#
_symmetry.space_group_name_H-M   'P 1'
#
loop_
_entity.id
_entity.type
_entity.pdbx_description
1 polymer ?
#
loop_
_entity_poly.entity_id
_entity_poly.type
_entity_poly.pdbx_seq_one_letter_code
_entity_poly.pdbx_strand_id
1 'polypeptide(L)'
;VDSEEQYRRIPEFIRNFMPGFYCTVDYYKGSQPIFDAFGIEAELQRALQRRVDLTSGGHLVIDQTEALTAVDVNTGKFVGKSSSLEETITATNLEAVEEIVYQLRLRNIGGLVVLDLIDMDKRENREKVYQALLKALERDKARSNILKISDFGLVEMTRKRVKESLVRQLCEPCAHCEGSGRVKAEATVAYEILRRVNYEAAGLDSGEVHVHCHPRVSKYLKDQESGFLDQLSNDRDLDVHLRASRSMHPGEHRTTVKNGKGDRNKGRGKGRRGSQRSDEGQKNAEGNDASDGDKDQEKVSA
;
A
#
# COMPACT_ATOMS: atom_id res chain seq x y z
N VAL A 1 28.91 5.32 14.76
CA VAL A 1 27.97 6.39 15.19
C VAL A 1 28.48 7.70 14.63
N ASP A 2 27.62 8.52 14.03
CA ASP A 2 27.94 9.78 13.33
C ASP A 2 27.59 11.05 14.15
N SER A 3 26.56 10.99 15.00
CA SER A 3 26.31 12.01 16.03
C SER A 3 27.29 11.90 17.20
N GLU A 4 28.00 12.99 17.53
CA GLU A 4 28.93 13.03 18.66
C GLU A 4 28.20 12.90 20.02
N GLU A 5 27.01 13.48 20.16
CA GLU A 5 26.19 13.35 21.38
C GLU A 5 25.87 11.87 21.67
N GLN A 6 25.39 11.16 20.65
CA GLN A 6 25.07 9.74 20.77
C GLN A 6 26.34 8.90 20.99
N TYR A 7 27.46 9.27 20.36
CA TYR A 7 28.74 8.61 20.57
C TYR A 7 29.21 8.66 22.04
N ARG A 8 29.05 9.80 22.71
CA ARG A 8 29.37 9.96 24.14
C ARG A 8 28.39 9.20 25.04
N ARG A 9 27.10 9.17 24.68
CA ARG A 9 26.00 8.60 25.49
C ARG A 9 25.89 7.07 25.43
N ILE A 10 26.21 6.45 24.30
CA ILE A 10 26.05 5.00 24.10
C ILE A 10 26.96 4.15 25.03
N PRO A 11 28.26 4.48 25.25
CA PRO A 11 29.11 3.76 26.20
C PRO A 11 28.63 3.78 27.66
N GLU A 12 27.93 4.84 28.07
CA GLU A 12 27.32 4.92 29.40
C GLU A 12 26.08 4.01 29.50
N PHE A 13 25.24 4.01 28.46
CA PHE A 13 24.09 3.13 28.35
C PHE A 13 24.51 1.64 28.40
N ILE A 14 25.52 1.24 27.61
CA ILE A 14 26.05 -0.13 27.61
C ILE A 14 26.54 -0.52 29.02
N ARG A 15 27.30 0.36 29.68
CA ARG A 15 27.84 0.10 31.03
C ARG A 15 26.73 -0.10 32.08
N ASN A 16 25.64 0.67 31.98
CA ASN A 16 24.57 0.67 32.97
C ASN A 16 23.55 -0.46 32.76
N PHE A 17 23.25 -0.83 31.51
CA PHE A 17 22.19 -1.79 31.17
C PHE A 17 22.70 -3.12 30.60
N MET A 18 23.94 -3.18 30.11
CA MET A 18 24.52 -4.36 29.48
C MET A 18 26.00 -4.58 29.89
N PRO A 19 26.36 -4.60 31.19
CA PRO A 19 27.76 -4.57 31.66
C PRO A 19 28.63 -5.77 31.23
N GLY A 20 28.04 -6.87 30.75
CA GLY A 20 28.76 -8.01 30.16
C GLY A 20 28.86 -8.00 28.63
N PHE A 21 28.37 -6.96 27.95
CA PHE A 21 28.30 -6.90 26.49
C PHE A 21 29.47 -6.13 25.90
N TYR A 22 30.52 -6.87 25.52
CA TYR A 22 31.70 -6.34 24.86
C TYR A 22 31.38 -5.94 23.41
N CYS A 23 31.17 -4.64 23.17
CA CYS A 23 31.13 -4.08 21.82
C CYS A 23 31.98 -2.80 21.74
N THR A 24 32.71 -2.65 20.64
CA THR A 24 33.40 -1.40 20.32
C THR A 24 32.37 -0.40 19.79
N VAL A 25 32.42 0.83 20.30
CA VAL A 25 31.64 1.95 19.77
C VAL A 25 32.62 2.85 19.03
N ASP A 26 32.45 2.96 17.72
CA ASP A 26 33.32 3.77 16.85
C ASP A 26 32.61 5.05 16.38
N TYR A 27 33.35 6.16 16.40
CA TYR A 27 32.88 7.44 15.88
C TYR A 27 33.22 7.58 14.40
N TYR A 28 32.20 7.71 13.57
CA TYR A 28 32.32 7.86 12.13
C TYR A 28 32.65 9.32 11.80
N LYS A 29 33.81 9.54 11.16
CA LYS A 29 34.35 10.87 10.81
C LYS A 29 34.43 11.12 9.30
N GLY A 30 33.74 10.32 8.49
CA GLY A 30 33.69 10.53 7.04
C GLY A 30 32.82 11.72 6.67
N SER A 31 33.07 12.31 5.50
CA SER A 31 32.32 13.45 4.95
C SER A 31 31.02 13.07 4.24
N GLN A 32 30.86 11.79 3.92
CA GLN A 32 29.64 11.20 3.34
C GLN A 32 28.73 10.72 4.48
N PRO A 33 27.38 10.77 4.37
CA PRO A 33 26.51 10.24 5.41
C PRO A 33 26.76 8.75 5.67
N ILE A 34 26.63 8.33 6.92
CA ILE A 34 27.06 6.99 7.34
C ILE A 34 26.31 5.86 6.62
N PHE A 35 25.02 6.03 6.29
CA PHE A 35 24.26 5.01 5.55
C PHE A 35 24.70 4.89 4.10
N ASP A 36 24.97 5.98 3.39
CA ASP A 36 25.50 5.94 2.02
C ASP A 36 26.91 5.30 2.00
N ALA A 37 27.76 5.66 2.96
CA ALA A 37 29.14 5.18 3.04
C ALA A 37 29.25 3.67 3.31
N PHE A 38 28.22 3.06 3.89
CA PHE A 38 28.10 1.61 4.08
C PHE A 38 27.10 0.94 3.11
N GLY A 39 26.58 1.67 2.11
CA GLY A 39 25.62 1.15 1.12
C GLY A 39 24.21 0.85 1.65
N ILE A 40 23.92 1.22 2.90
CA ILE A 40 22.67 0.92 3.61
C ILE A 40 21.49 1.59 2.92
N GLU A 41 21.65 2.82 2.41
CA GLU A 41 20.57 3.55 1.74
C GLU A 41 20.11 2.81 0.46
N ALA A 42 21.04 2.33 -0.36
CA ALA A 42 20.71 1.55 -1.55
C ALA A 42 19.95 0.25 -1.20
N GLU A 43 20.33 -0.42 -0.11
CA GLU A 43 19.66 -1.65 0.34
C GLU A 43 18.30 -1.37 0.99
N LEU A 44 18.10 -0.22 1.65
CA LEU A 44 16.79 0.24 2.10
C LEU A 44 15.85 0.49 0.90
N GLN A 45 16.33 1.15 -0.15
CA GLN A 45 15.55 1.34 -1.38
C GLN A 45 15.23 -0.01 -2.07
N ARG A 46 16.16 -0.98 -2.06
CA ARG A 46 15.93 -2.37 -2.53
C ARG A 46 14.90 -3.10 -1.67
N ALA A 47 14.92 -2.89 -0.35
CA ALA A 47 13.98 -3.51 0.61
C ALA A 47 12.54 -2.96 0.53
N LEU A 48 12.34 -1.76 -0.03
CA LEU A 48 11.00 -1.19 -0.28
C LEU A 48 10.40 -1.64 -1.62
N GLN A 49 11.19 -2.18 -2.55
CA GLN A 49 10.70 -2.63 -3.86
C GLN A 49 9.97 -3.98 -3.79
N ARG A 50 8.89 -4.13 -4.57
CA ARG A 50 8.16 -5.42 -4.75
C ARG A 50 9.04 -6.50 -5.38
N ARG A 51 9.96 -6.12 -6.25
CA ARG A 51 10.93 -7.00 -6.93
C ARG A 51 12.30 -6.89 -6.25
N VAL A 52 13.02 -8.01 -6.16
CA VAL A 52 14.42 -8.05 -5.70
C VAL A 52 15.23 -8.88 -6.71
N ASP A 53 16.18 -8.25 -7.39
CA ASP A 53 17.05 -8.96 -8.33
C ASP A 53 18.10 -9.84 -7.62
N LEU A 54 18.37 -11.01 -8.21
CA LEU A 54 19.36 -12.00 -7.79
C LEU A 54 20.64 -11.89 -8.65
N THR A 55 21.78 -12.33 -8.11
CA THR A 55 23.10 -12.28 -8.78
C THR A 55 23.15 -13.19 -10.01
N SER A 56 22.41 -14.31 -10.00
CA SER A 56 22.19 -15.18 -11.17
C SER A 56 21.40 -14.52 -12.31
N GLY A 57 20.85 -13.32 -12.10
CA GLY A 57 19.97 -12.61 -13.04
C GLY A 57 18.51 -13.06 -12.96
N GLY A 58 18.17 -14.00 -12.07
CA GLY A 58 16.79 -14.23 -11.61
C GLY A 58 16.28 -13.07 -10.74
N HIS A 59 15.04 -13.17 -10.26
CA HIS A 59 14.49 -12.19 -9.33
C HIS A 59 13.39 -12.78 -8.45
N LEU A 60 13.29 -12.26 -7.22
CA LEU A 60 12.17 -12.49 -6.33
C LEU A 60 11.06 -11.47 -6.59
N VAL A 61 9.82 -11.87 -6.34
CA VAL A 61 8.63 -11.01 -6.27
C VAL A 61 7.98 -11.23 -4.90
N ILE A 62 7.91 -10.18 -4.08
CA ILE A 62 7.41 -10.23 -2.69
C ILE A 62 6.08 -9.48 -2.62
N ASP A 63 4.97 -10.21 -2.49
CA ASP A 63 3.61 -9.67 -2.35
C ASP A 63 3.09 -9.84 -0.92
N GLN A 64 3.01 -8.75 -0.16
CA GLN A 64 2.40 -8.73 1.16
C GLN A 64 0.90 -8.42 1.05
N THR A 65 0.07 -9.42 1.34
CA THR A 65 -1.39 -9.26 1.48
C THR A 65 -1.77 -9.01 2.95
N GLU A 66 -3.07 -8.88 3.24
CA GLU A 66 -3.57 -8.77 4.61
C GLU A 66 -3.26 -10.03 5.45
N ALA A 67 -3.53 -11.22 4.92
CA ALA A 67 -3.44 -12.49 5.65
C ALA A 67 -2.04 -13.14 5.59
N LEU A 68 -1.38 -13.08 4.44
CA LEU A 68 -0.10 -13.76 4.19
C LEU A 68 0.84 -12.94 3.30
N THR A 69 2.11 -13.30 3.28
CA THR A 69 3.08 -12.81 2.27
C THR A 69 3.43 -13.94 1.31
N ALA A 70 3.24 -13.73 0.02
CA ALA A 70 3.73 -14.62 -1.02
C ALA A 70 5.11 -14.15 -1.50
N VAL A 71 6.02 -15.09 -1.78
CA VAL A 71 7.32 -14.78 -2.38
C VAL A 71 7.59 -15.74 -3.53
N ASP A 72 7.62 -15.21 -4.75
CA ASP A 72 7.73 -15.93 -6.02
C ASP A 72 9.14 -15.80 -6.61
N VAL A 73 9.73 -16.92 -7.07
CA VAL A 73 11.11 -17.01 -7.60
C VAL A 73 11.10 -17.15 -9.11
N ASN A 74 11.43 -16.07 -9.83
CA ASN A 74 11.48 -16.06 -11.28
C ASN A 74 12.89 -16.27 -11.83
N THR A 75 13.04 -17.18 -12.79
CA THR A 75 14.27 -17.30 -13.58
C THR A 75 14.52 -16.06 -14.45
N GLY A 76 15.80 -15.74 -14.65
CA GLY A 76 16.22 -14.64 -15.51
C GLY A 76 16.29 -15.03 -16.98
N LYS A 77 16.69 -14.07 -17.83
CA LYS A 77 17.12 -14.36 -19.22
C LYS A 77 18.41 -15.21 -19.28
N PHE A 78 19.05 -15.49 -18.15
CA PHE A 78 20.32 -16.18 -18.04
C PHE A 78 20.15 -17.69 -17.81
N VAL A 79 19.38 -18.36 -18.67
CA VAL A 79 19.42 -19.84 -18.75
C VAL A 79 20.81 -20.23 -19.25
N GLY A 80 21.57 -20.97 -18.43
CA GLY A 80 23.00 -21.19 -18.63
C GLY A 80 23.32 -21.89 -19.95
N LYS A 81 24.23 -21.33 -20.75
CA LYS A 81 24.64 -21.88 -22.06
C LYS A 81 25.48 -23.18 -21.97
N SER A 82 25.68 -23.74 -20.78
CA SER A 82 26.66 -24.83 -20.55
C SER A 82 26.35 -25.74 -19.34
N SER A 83 25.31 -25.47 -18.57
CA SER A 83 24.84 -26.28 -17.42
C SER A 83 23.54 -27.00 -17.77
N SER A 84 23.16 -28.04 -17.02
CA SER A 84 21.81 -28.59 -17.19
C SER A 84 20.75 -27.61 -16.67
N LEU A 85 19.52 -27.69 -17.21
CA LEU A 85 18.42 -26.83 -16.78
C LEU A 85 18.12 -27.06 -15.29
N GLU A 86 18.06 -28.33 -14.86
CA GLU A 86 17.84 -28.75 -13.47
C GLU A 86 18.93 -28.23 -12.50
N GLU A 87 20.21 -28.22 -12.90
CA GLU A 87 21.28 -27.58 -12.11
C GLU A 87 21.08 -26.07 -11.98
N THR A 88 20.67 -25.42 -13.07
CA THR A 88 20.47 -23.97 -13.14
C THR A 88 19.28 -23.53 -12.28
N ILE A 89 18.18 -24.29 -12.33
CA ILE A 89 17.02 -24.16 -11.45
C ILE A 89 17.44 -24.33 -9.99
N THR A 90 18.14 -25.43 -9.67
CA THR A 90 18.58 -25.73 -8.29
C THR A 90 19.50 -24.64 -7.75
N ALA A 91 20.42 -24.11 -8.56
CA ALA A 91 21.29 -23.00 -8.18
C ALA A 91 20.50 -21.71 -7.93
N THR A 92 19.52 -21.39 -8.79
CA THR A 92 18.65 -20.22 -8.64
C THR A 92 17.82 -20.31 -7.36
N ASN A 93 17.23 -21.46 -7.06
CA ASN A 93 16.48 -21.69 -5.83
C ASN A 93 17.37 -21.64 -4.57
N LEU A 94 18.62 -22.11 -4.64
CA LEU A 94 19.57 -22.00 -3.53
C LEU A 94 19.98 -20.56 -3.23
N GLU A 95 20.19 -19.73 -4.26
CA GLU A 95 20.39 -18.29 -4.08
C GLU A 95 19.13 -17.62 -3.52
N ALA A 96 17.97 -17.95 -4.10
CA ALA A 96 16.69 -17.39 -3.70
C ALA A 96 16.38 -17.61 -2.22
N VAL A 97 16.61 -18.80 -1.64
CA VAL A 97 16.31 -19.02 -0.22
C VAL A 97 17.21 -18.23 0.74
N GLU A 98 18.46 -17.91 0.37
CA GLU A 98 19.31 -17.03 1.18
C GLU A 98 18.83 -15.57 1.11
N GLU A 99 18.49 -15.06 -0.08
CA GLU A 99 17.95 -13.70 -0.26
C GLU A 99 16.54 -13.57 0.36
N ILE A 100 15.66 -14.58 0.24
CA ILE A 100 14.35 -14.61 0.90
C ILE A 100 14.50 -14.40 2.40
N VAL A 101 15.37 -15.17 3.08
CA VAL A 101 15.56 -15.05 4.53
C VAL A 101 16.27 -13.74 4.90
N TYR A 102 17.10 -13.17 4.01
CA TYR A 102 17.61 -11.82 4.17
C TYR A 102 16.49 -10.77 4.13
N GLN A 103 15.66 -10.77 3.08
CA GLN A 103 14.54 -9.82 2.92
C GLN A 103 13.46 -9.99 4.01
N LEU A 104 13.14 -11.21 4.45
CA LEU A 104 12.22 -11.45 5.56
C LEU A 104 12.69 -10.79 6.87
N ARG A 105 14.01 -10.78 7.12
CA ARG A 105 14.62 -10.10 8.28
C ARG A 105 14.67 -8.59 8.09
N LEU A 106 15.18 -8.12 6.95
CA LEU A 106 15.36 -6.69 6.66
C LEU A 106 14.04 -5.93 6.59
N ARG A 107 13.04 -6.49 5.89
CA ARG A 107 11.67 -5.93 5.81
C ARG A 107 10.84 -6.21 7.07
N ASN A 108 11.36 -7.01 8.01
CA ASN A 108 10.66 -7.56 9.17
C ASN A 108 9.25 -8.10 8.83
N ILE A 109 9.18 -8.99 7.85
CA ILE A 109 7.95 -9.68 7.45
C ILE A 109 7.62 -10.78 8.48
N GLY A 110 6.33 -11.05 8.71
CA GLY A 110 5.91 -12.14 9.60
C GLY A 110 4.41 -12.41 9.55
N GLY A 111 3.96 -13.40 10.32
CA GLY A 111 2.70 -14.10 10.07
C GLY A 111 2.94 -15.31 9.17
N LEU A 112 1.95 -15.68 8.36
CA LEU A 112 2.08 -16.71 7.32
C LEU A 112 2.88 -16.17 6.13
N VAL A 113 3.83 -16.96 5.64
CA VAL A 113 4.61 -16.72 4.43
C VAL A 113 4.57 -17.98 3.59
N VAL A 114 4.30 -17.82 2.29
CA VAL A 114 4.33 -18.89 1.29
C VAL A 114 5.42 -18.56 0.29
N LEU A 115 6.33 -19.50 0.04
CA LEU A 115 7.38 -19.37 -0.97
C LEU A 115 7.01 -20.23 -2.17
N ASP A 116 6.93 -19.62 -3.33
CA ASP A 116 6.73 -20.27 -4.62
C ASP A 116 8.11 -20.40 -5.29
N LEU A 117 8.66 -21.60 -5.23
CA LEU A 117 10.01 -21.92 -5.71
C LEU A 117 9.91 -22.55 -7.09
N ILE A 118 10.92 -22.34 -7.94
CA ILE A 118 10.94 -22.92 -9.29
C ILE A 118 10.88 -24.45 -9.19
N ASP A 119 9.97 -25.08 -9.92
CA ASP A 119 9.79 -26.53 -9.94
C ASP A 119 11.11 -27.29 -10.18
N MET A 120 11.35 -28.32 -9.36
CA MET A 120 12.54 -29.18 -9.41
C MET A 120 12.10 -30.63 -9.49
N ASP A 121 12.43 -31.33 -10.58
CA ASP A 121 12.06 -32.74 -10.78
C ASP A 121 12.65 -33.64 -9.69
N LYS A 122 13.93 -33.45 -9.36
CA LYS A 122 14.66 -34.34 -8.46
C LYS A 122 14.35 -34.02 -6.99
N ARG A 123 13.85 -35.02 -6.27
CA ARG A 123 13.62 -34.94 -4.81
C ARG A 123 14.88 -34.55 -4.03
N GLU A 124 16.06 -34.93 -4.52
CA GLU A 124 17.36 -34.55 -3.94
C GLU A 124 17.62 -33.04 -4.00
N ASN A 125 17.22 -32.39 -5.09
CA ASN A 125 17.32 -30.93 -5.24
C ASN A 125 16.31 -30.22 -4.33
N ARG A 126 15.07 -30.73 -4.24
CA ARG A 126 14.06 -30.24 -3.28
C ARG A 126 14.57 -30.30 -1.84
N GLU A 127 15.11 -31.43 -1.39
CA GLU A 127 15.68 -31.56 -0.05
C GLU A 127 16.91 -30.65 0.15
N LYS A 128 17.79 -30.52 -0.84
CA LYS A 128 18.96 -29.62 -0.80
C LYS A 128 18.57 -28.15 -0.59
N VAL A 129 17.53 -27.67 -1.28
CA VAL A 129 16.99 -26.31 -1.12
C VAL A 129 16.31 -26.13 0.24
N TYR A 130 15.53 -27.13 0.69
CA TYR A 130 14.89 -27.12 2.01
C TYR A 130 15.92 -27.03 3.15
N GLN A 131 17.02 -27.79 3.08
CA GLN A 131 18.12 -27.72 4.06
C GLN A 131 18.89 -26.39 4.02
N ALA A 132 19.05 -25.78 2.83
CA ALA A 132 19.62 -24.43 2.72
C ALA A 132 18.73 -23.36 3.36
N LEU A 133 17.41 -23.45 3.16
CA LEU A 133 16.42 -22.57 3.77
C LEU A 133 16.40 -22.69 5.32
N LEU A 134 16.45 -23.91 5.86
CA LEU A 134 16.62 -24.15 7.30
C LEU A 134 17.88 -23.46 7.84
N LYS A 135 19.03 -23.69 7.21
CA LYS A 135 20.32 -23.11 7.59
C LYS A 135 20.37 -21.58 7.47
N ALA A 136 19.63 -21.01 6.52
CA ALA A 136 19.47 -19.56 6.42
C ALA A 136 18.64 -19.01 7.61
N LEU A 137 17.56 -19.71 8.01
CA LEU A 137 16.68 -19.34 9.12
C LEU A 137 17.35 -19.47 10.50
N GLU A 138 18.38 -20.31 10.68
CA GLU A 138 19.22 -20.33 11.90
C GLU A 138 19.84 -18.95 12.23
N ARG A 139 20.00 -18.08 11.21
CA ARG A 139 20.52 -16.72 11.34
C ARG A 139 19.43 -15.67 11.62
N ASP A 140 18.20 -16.09 11.91
CA ASP A 140 17.10 -15.21 12.32
C ASP A 140 16.89 -15.21 13.84
N LYS A 141 16.55 -14.03 14.38
CA LYS A 141 16.19 -13.85 15.79
C LYS A 141 14.68 -14.02 16.04
N ALA A 142 13.86 -13.89 14.99
CA ALA A 142 12.44 -14.21 15.07
C ALA A 142 12.24 -15.72 14.94
N ARG A 143 11.49 -16.33 15.87
CA ARG A 143 11.15 -17.76 15.75
C ARG A 143 10.33 -18.00 14.49
N SER A 144 10.79 -18.93 13.67
CA SER A 144 10.07 -19.47 12.51
C SER A 144 9.68 -20.92 12.74
N ASN A 145 8.54 -21.33 12.18
CA ASN A 145 8.19 -22.73 11.96
C ASN A 145 7.97 -22.91 10.45
N ILE A 146 8.42 -24.04 9.88
CA ILE A 146 8.46 -24.27 8.44
C ILE A 146 8.02 -25.69 8.12
N LEU A 147 7.17 -25.84 7.11
CA LEU A 147 6.76 -27.13 6.58
C LEU A 147 7.68 -27.54 5.42
N LYS A 148 7.70 -28.83 5.09
CA LYS A 148 8.42 -29.31 3.92
C LYS A 148 7.81 -28.75 2.63
N ILE A 149 8.61 -28.70 1.57
CA ILE A 149 8.13 -28.44 0.20
C ILE A 149 6.95 -29.38 -0.08
N SER A 150 5.81 -28.80 -0.45
CA SER A 150 4.58 -29.51 -0.78
C SER A 150 4.68 -30.20 -2.15
N ASP A 151 3.72 -31.07 -2.46
CA ASP A 151 3.61 -31.68 -3.80
C ASP A 151 3.25 -30.66 -4.91
N PHE A 152 2.90 -29.41 -4.53
CA PHE A 152 2.70 -28.28 -5.43
C PHE A 152 3.92 -27.33 -5.49
N GLY A 153 5.11 -27.76 -5.06
CA GLY A 153 6.34 -26.95 -5.09
C GLY A 153 6.44 -25.87 -3.99
N LEU A 154 5.30 -25.41 -3.46
CA LEU A 154 5.22 -24.37 -2.43
C LEU A 154 5.86 -24.80 -1.10
N VAL A 155 6.50 -23.85 -0.42
CA VAL A 155 6.94 -23.95 0.98
C VAL A 155 6.08 -23.04 1.86
N GLU A 156 5.41 -23.63 2.84
CA GLU A 156 4.65 -22.88 3.85
C GLU A 156 5.49 -22.67 5.12
N MET A 157 5.56 -21.44 5.60
CA MET A 157 6.21 -21.12 6.87
C MET A 157 5.47 -20.03 7.65
N THR A 158 5.67 -20.02 8.97
CA THR A 158 5.24 -18.92 9.84
C THR A 158 6.46 -18.28 10.50
N ARG A 159 6.49 -16.94 10.57
CA ARG A 159 7.55 -16.17 11.23
C ARG A 159 6.95 -15.24 12.26
N LYS A 160 7.37 -15.34 13.53
CA LYS A 160 6.79 -14.52 14.61
C LYS A 160 7.00 -13.02 14.33
N ARG A 161 5.92 -12.24 14.32
CA ARG A 161 6.00 -10.77 14.27
C ARG A 161 6.59 -10.25 15.60
N VAL A 162 7.63 -9.42 15.50
CA VAL A 162 8.36 -8.82 16.65
C VAL A 162 8.15 -7.30 16.72
N LYS A 163 8.04 -6.66 15.55
CA LYS A 163 7.70 -5.25 15.31
C LYS A 163 6.86 -5.15 14.04
N GLU A 164 6.50 -3.95 13.61
CA GLU A 164 5.91 -3.64 12.31
C GLU A 164 6.88 -3.92 11.15
N SER A 165 6.36 -4.12 9.93
CA SER A 165 7.20 -4.30 8.75
C SER A 165 7.76 -2.97 8.24
N LEU A 166 8.94 -3.00 7.62
CA LEU A 166 9.68 -1.81 7.16
C LEU A 166 8.82 -0.87 6.30
N VAL A 167 8.01 -1.44 5.41
CA VAL A 167 7.07 -0.68 4.55
C VAL A 167 6.03 0.07 5.38
N ARG A 168 5.52 -0.49 6.48
CA ARG A 168 4.57 0.22 7.36
C ARG A 168 5.23 1.31 8.22
N GLN A 169 6.55 1.23 8.44
CA GLN A 169 7.29 2.23 9.21
C GLN A 169 7.81 3.39 8.35
N LEU A 170 7.97 3.18 7.04
CA LEU A 170 8.56 4.16 6.10
C LEU A 170 7.58 4.67 5.03
N CYS A 171 6.43 4.02 4.82
CA CYS A 171 5.48 4.37 3.77
C CYS A 171 4.03 4.45 4.28
N GLU A 172 3.28 5.43 3.77
CA GLU A 172 1.83 5.53 3.95
C GLU A 172 1.08 4.79 2.82
N PRO A 173 -0.18 4.32 3.04
CA PRO A 173 -0.99 3.75 1.98
C PRO A 173 -1.34 4.80 0.91
N CYS A 174 -1.31 4.40 -0.37
CA CYS A 174 -1.61 5.30 -1.47
C CYS A 174 -3.07 5.81 -1.42
N ALA A 175 -3.26 7.10 -1.17
CA ALA A 175 -4.56 7.75 -0.99
C ALA A 175 -5.53 7.69 -2.20
N HIS A 176 -5.10 7.12 -3.34
CA HIS A 176 -5.92 6.96 -4.56
C HIS A 176 -6.34 5.51 -4.86
N CYS A 177 -5.63 4.53 -4.33
CA CYS A 177 -5.88 3.11 -4.61
C CYS A 177 -5.83 2.21 -3.35
N GLU A 178 -5.61 2.81 -2.17
CA GLU A 178 -5.59 2.16 -0.85
C GLU A 178 -4.63 0.95 -0.78
N GLY A 179 -3.55 1.00 -1.55
CA GLY A 179 -2.54 -0.07 -1.65
C GLY A 179 -2.83 -1.13 -2.71
N SER A 180 -3.98 -1.12 -3.39
CA SER A 180 -4.34 -2.11 -4.42
C SER A 180 -3.46 -2.09 -5.68
N GLY A 181 -2.67 -1.03 -5.88
CA GLY A 181 -1.75 -0.87 -7.02
C GLY A 181 -2.44 -0.76 -8.39
N ARG A 182 -3.76 -0.58 -8.42
CA ARG A 182 -4.60 -0.61 -9.64
C ARG A 182 -5.46 0.64 -9.76
N VAL A 183 -5.81 1.00 -10.99
CA VAL A 183 -6.81 2.02 -11.32
C VAL A 183 -7.79 1.45 -12.34
N LYS A 184 -9.03 1.98 -12.37
CA LYS A 184 -10.01 1.60 -13.40
C LYS A 184 -9.51 2.01 -14.80
N ALA A 185 -9.75 1.18 -15.80
CA ALA A 185 -9.46 1.52 -17.19
C ALA A 185 -10.39 2.64 -17.68
N GLU A 186 -9.93 3.45 -18.64
CA GLU A 186 -10.71 4.59 -19.15
C GLU A 186 -12.10 4.21 -19.64
N ALA A 187 -12.23 3.07 -20.34
CA ALA A 187 -13.51 2.55 -20.81
C ALA A 187 -14.47 2.24 -19.64
N THR A 188 -13.97 1.68 -18.52
CA THR A 188 -14.78 1.40 -17.33
C THR A 188 -15.33 2.71 -16.73
N VAL A 189 -14.48 3.72 -16.57
CA VAL A 189 -14.90 5.03 -16.03
C VAL A 189 -15.82 5.77 -17.00
N ALA A 190 -15.59 5.64 -18.31
CA ALA A 190 -16.46 6.19 -19.34
C ALA A 190 -17.87 5.56 -19.29
N TYR A 191 -17.99 4.24 -19.21
CA TYR A 191 -19.32 3.59 -19.09
C TYR A 191 -20.00 3.85 -17.74
N GLU A 192 -19.24 4.05 -16.65
CA GLU A 192 -19.80 4.54 -15.37
C GLU A 192 -20.37 5.96 -15.53
N ILE A 193 -19.63 6.87 -16.17
CA ILE A 193 -20.11 8.22 -16.51
C ILE A 193 -21.37 8.14 -17.38
N LEU A 194 -21.38 7.38 -18.47
CA LEU A 194 -22.52 7.31 -19.39
C LEU A 194 -23.78 6.75 -18.70
N ARG A 195 -23.63 5.73 -17.85
CA ARG A 195 -24.75 5.22 -17.01
C ARG A 195 -25.24 6.29 -16.03
N ARG A 196 -24.32 7.04 -15.41
CA ARG A 196 -24.66 8.13 -14.48
C ARG A 196 -25.39 9.28 -15.18
N VAL A 197 -24.93 9.68 -16.37
CA VAL A 197 -25.57 10.71 -17.20
C VAL A 197 -26.97 10.25 -17.63
N ASN A 198 -27.16 9.00 -18.04
CA ASN A 198 -28.51 8.47 -18.35
C ASN A 198 -29.45 8.46 -17.14
N TYR A 199 -28.94 8.08 -15.97
CA TYR A 199 -29.74 8.06 -14.74
C TYR A 199 -30.18 9.48 -14.34
N GLU A 200 -29.29 10.46 -14.44
CA GLU A 200 -29.61 11.87 -14.15
C GLU A 200 -30.51 12.49 -15.24
N ALA A 201 -30.30 12.12 -16.51
CA ALA A 201 -31.13 12.51 -17.66
C ALA A 201 -32.56 11.96 -17.62
N ALA A 202 -32.79 10.81 -16.98
CA ALA A 202 -34.12 10.18 -16.92
C ALA A 202 -35.15 10.99 -16.10
N GLY A 203 -34.72 12.00 -15.34
CA GLY A 203 -35.58 12.92 -14.59
C GLY A 203 -35.64 14.35 -15.16
N LEU A 204 -35.24 14.57 -16.42
CA LEU A 204 -35.10 15.90 -17.02
C LEU A 204 -35.81 15.99 -18.38
N ASP A 205 -36.60 17.06 -18.56
CA ASP A 205 -37.22 17.43 -19.85
C ASP A 205 -36.34 18.37 -20.69
N SER A 206 -35.28 18.95 -20.13
CA SER A 206 -34.27 19.82 -20.79
C SER A 206 -33.25 20.37 -19.76
N GLY A 207 -31.98 20.55 -20.15
CA GLY A 207 -30.95 21.11 -19.26
C GLY A 207 -29.49 20.80 -19.61
N GLU A 208 -28.57 21.30 -18.79
CA GLU A 208 -27.11 21.06 -18.93
C GLU A 208 -26.65 19.94 -17.99
N VAL A 209 -25.81 19.03 -18.46
CA VAL A 209 -25.15 17.98 -17.66
C VAL A 209 -23.62 18.14 -17.75
N HIS A 210 -23.00 18.66 -16.69
CA HIS A 210 -21.54 18.86 -16.62
C HIS A 210 -20.87 17.65 -15.99
N VAL A 211 -20.05 16.95 -16.77
CA VAL A 211 -19.24 15.81 -16.34
C VAL A 211 -17.80 16.28 -16.11
N HIS A 212 -17.34 16.24 -14.86
CA HIS A 212 -15.94 16.43 -14.51
C HIS A 212 -15.23 15.09 -14.44
N CYS A 213 -14.11 14.94 -15.14
CA CYS A 213 -13.30 13.70 -15.17
C CYS A 213 -11.83 13.98 -15.55
N HIS A 214 -10.96 12.98 -15.39
CA HIS A 214 -9.56 13.06 -15.82
C HIS A 214 -9.44 13.14 -17.37
N PRO A 215 -8.48 13.88 -17.97
CA PRO A 215 -8.43 14.09 -19.43
C PRO A 215 -8.30 12.82 -20.28
N ARG A 216 -7.73 11.72 -19.74
CA ARG A 216 -7.73 10.41 -20.44
C ARG A 216 -9.15 9.89 -20.68
N VAL A 217 -10.01 9.97 -19.66
CA VAL A 217 -11.43 9.56 -19.74
C VAL A 217 -12.23 10.55 -20.60
N SER A 218 -11.99 11.86 -20.44
CA SER A 218 -12.63 12.87 -21.29
C SER A 218 -12.26 12.74 -22.77
N LYS A 219 -11.06 12.25 -23.09
CA LYS A 219 -10.65 11.92 -24.45
C LYS A 219 -11.36 10.66 -24.94
N TYR A 220 -11.32 9.56 -24.17
CA TYR A 220 -12.02 8.32 -24.51
C TYR A 220 -13.50 8.56 -24.85
N LEU A 221 -14.21 9.33 -24.03
CA LEU A 221 -15.62 9.68 -24.25
C LEU A 221 -15.88 10.44 -25.57
N LYS A 222 -14.93 11.26 -26.04
CA LYS A 222 -15.06 12.01 -27.30
C LYS A 222 -14.64 11.17 -28.51
N ASP A 223 -13.59 10.38 -28.36
CA ASP A 223 -12.98 9.63 -29.44
C ASP A 223 -13.73 8.32 -29.75
N GLN A 224 -14.42 7.73 -28.77
CA GLN A 224 -15.05 6.40 -28.89
C GLN A 224 -16.57 6.42 -28.64
N GLU A 225 -17.07 7.29 -27.77
CA GLU A 225 -18.48 7.30 -27.32
C GLU A 225 -19.26 8.55 -27.78
N SER A 226 -18.73 9.31 -28.74
CA SER A 226 -19.34 10.55 -29.26
C SER A 226 -20.79 10.36 -29.71
N GLY A 227 -21.04 9.36 -30.55
CA GLY A 227 -22.40 9.06 -31.03
C GLY A 227 -23.42 8.75 -29.93
N PHE A 228 -22.97 8.30 -28.75
CA PHE A 228 -23.85 8.09 -27.59
C PHE A 228 -24.12 9.39 -26.81
N LEU A 229 -23.14 10.30 -26.74
CA LEU A 229 -23.34 11.66 -26.23
C LEU A 229 -24.27 12.46 -27.15
N ASP A 230 -24.11 12.30 -28.46
CA ASP A 230 -24.96 12.93 -29.48
C ASP A 230 -26.41 12.40 -29.39
N GLN A 231 -26.62 11.09 -29.22
CA GLN A 231 -27.94 10.50 -28.97
C GLN A 231 -28.59 11.08 -27.71
N LEU A 232 -27.85 11.13 -26.59
CA LEU A 232 -28.33 11.72 -25.33
C LEU A 232 -28.79 13.18 -25.47
N SER A 233 -28.14 13.94 -26.36
CA SER A 233 -28.50 15.34 -26.63
C SER A 233 -29.75 15.45 -27.50
N ASN A 234 -29.80 14.70 -28.61
CA ASN A 234 -30.93 14.72 -29.55
C ASN A 234 -32.24 14.17 -28.94
N ASP A 235 -32.17 13.10 -28.14
CA ASP A 235 -33.37 12.43 -27.61
C ASP A 235 -34.06 13.19 -26.47
N ARG A 236 -33.39 14.17 -25.83
CA ARG A 236 -33.85 14.80 -24.57
C ARG A 236 -33.61 16.31 -24.42
N ASP A 237 -33.08 17.02 -25.42
CA ASP A 237 -32.73 18.45 -25.31
C ASP A 237 -31.74 18.71 -24.15
N LEU A 238 -30.67 17.89 -24.11
CA LEU A 238 -29.65 17.88 -23.06
C LEU A 238 -28.26 18.26 -23.55
N ASP A 239 -27.65 19.27 -22.93
CA ASP A 239 -26.30 19.73 -23.24
C ASP A 239 -25.26 19.01 -22.34
N VAL A 240 -24.57 17.99 -22.87
CA VAL A 240 -23.56 17.22 -22.11
C VAL A 240 -22.17 17.85 -22.22
N HIS A 241 -21.73 18.52 -21.16
CA HIS A 241 -20.47 19.26 -21.13
C HIS A 241 -19.34 18.50 -20.40
N LEU A 242 -18.37 17.98 -21.16
CA LEU A 242 -17.18 17.32 -20.60
C LEU A 242 -16.12 18.33 -20.13
N ARG A 243 -15.83 18.32 -18.83
CA ARG A 243 -14.87 19.20 -18.13
C ARG A 243 -13.65 18.40 -17.63
N ALA A 244 -12.60 18.35 -18.45
CA ALA A 244 -11.38 17.62 -18.14
C ALA A 244 -10.51 18.34 -17.09
N SER A 245 -10.08 17.67 -16.02
CA SER A 245 -9.08 18.21 -15.06
C SER A 245 -7.96 17.23 -14.74
N ARG A 246 -6.70 17.68 -14.87
CA ARG A 246 -5.49 16.91 -14.49
C ARG A 246 -5.35 16.72 -12.97
N SER A 247 -6.09 17.47 -12.15
CA SER A 247 -6.07 17.36 -10.68
C SER A 247 -7.02 16.28 -10.13
N MET A 248 -7.77 15.60 -10.99
CA MET A 248 -8.73 14.55 -10.64
C MET A 248 -8.10 13.18 -10.92
N HIS A 249 -8.26 12.22 -10.00
CA HIS A 249 -7.68 10.89 -10.18
C HIS A 249 -8.32 10.18 -11.40
N PRO A 250 -7.58 9.37 -12.19
CA PRO A 250 -8.15 8.73 -13.39
C PRO A 250 -9.37 7.83 -13.15
N GLY A 251 -9.56 7.30 -11.93
CA GLY A 251 -10.75 6.54 -11.54
C GLY A 251 -11.93 7.38 -11.05
N GLU A 252 -11.76 8.69 -10.87
CA GLU A 252 -12.80 9.60 -10.36
C GLU A 252 -13.57 10.28 -11.49
N HIS A 253 -14.85 10.54 -11.21
CA HIS A 253 -15.69 11.45 -11.99
C HIS A 253 -16.72 12.12 -11.09
N ARG A 254 -17.26 13.25 -11.55
CA ARG A 254 -18.38 13.95 -10.90
C ARG A 254 -19.32 14.52 -11.96
N THR A 255 -20.56 14.04 -11.99
CA THR A 255 -21.62 14.61 -12.81
C THR A 255 -22.41 15.64 -12.00
N THR A 256 -22.86 16.72 -12.64
CA THR A 256 -23.71 17.76 -12.06
C THR A 256 -24.71 18.27 -13.08
N VAL A 257 -25.96 18.43 -12.68
CA VAL A 257 -27.09 18.86 -13.53
C VAL A 257 -27.41 20.33 -13.30
N LYS A 258 -27.87 21.04 -14.34
CA LYS A 258 -28.59 22.31 -14.23
C LYS A 258 -29.86 22.28 -15.08
N ASN A 259 -31.02 22.48 -14.47
CA ASN A 259 -32.31 22.49 -15.16
C ASN A 259 -32.51 23.82 -15.91
N GLY A 260 -32.97 23.77 -17.17
CA GLY A 260 -33.03 24.96 -18.04
C GLY A 260 -34.07 26.04 -17.65
N LYS A 261 -34.97 25.78 -16.69
CA LYS A 261 -36.08 26.67 -16.30
C LYS A 261 -36.25 26.65 -14.77
N GLY A 262 -36.06 27.80 -14.09
CA GLY A 262 -36.27 27.89 -12.63
C GLY A 262 -36.01 29.25 -12.00
N ASP A 263 -34.78 29.79 -12.09
CA ASP A 263 -34.36 30.93 -11.26
C ASP A 263 -34.61 32.31 -11.90
N ARG A 264 -35.88 32.74 -11.95
CA ARG A 264 -36.27 34.13 -12.26
C ARG A 264 -37.54 34.60 -11.55
N ASN A 265 -37.54 34.74 -10.21
CA ASN A 265 -38.43 35.74 -9.59
C ASN A 265 -37.98 36.30 -8.22
N LYS A 266 -37.43 37.52 -8.19
CA LYS A 266 -37.42 38.38 -6.99
C LYS A 266 -38.66 39.28 -7.01
N GLY A 267 -39.80 38.76 -6.54
CA GLY A 267 -41.14 39.33 -6.82
C GLY A 267 -42.04 39.65 -5.62
N ARG A 268 -41.61 40.56 -4.73
CA ARG A 268 -42.44 41.39 -3.80
C ARG A 268 -43.78 40.81 -3.29
N GLY A 269 -43.78 40.17 -2.11
CA GLY A 269 -44.99 39.96 -1.29
C GLY A 269 -45.04 40.89 -0.06
N LYS A 270 -45.85 41.96 -0.07
CA LYS A 270 -45.99 42.89 1.07
C LYS A 270 -47.20 42.58 1.98
N GLY A 271 -46.95 41.79 3.03
CA GLY A 271 -47.40 42.04 4.41
C GLY A 271 -48.88 41.89 4.83
N ARG A 272 -49.09 41.08 5.88
CA ARG A 272 -49.90 41.34 7.10
C ARG A 272 -49.53 40.24 8.13
N ARG A 273 -48.77 40.56 9.18
CA ARG A 273 -49.17 41.13 10.50
C ARG A 273 -49.80 40.11 11.47
N GLY A 274 -48.99 39.70 12.45
CA GLY A 274 -49.27 38.90 13.66
C GLY A 274 -47.88 38.55 14.24
N SER A 275 -47.36 39.20 15.28
CA SER A 275 -47.75 39.15 16.71
C SER A 275 -47.51 37.73 17.28
N GLN A 276 -46.63 37.49 18.24
CA GLN A 276 -45.95 38.39 19.22
C GLN A 276 -44.51 37.93 19.56
N ARG A 277 -43.78 38.81 20.25
CA ARG A 277 -42.83 38.61 21.39
C ARG A 277 -42.44 37.16 21.76
N SER A 278 -41.21 36.84 22.19
CA SER A 278 -39.96 37.61 22.43
C SER A 278 -38.82 36.59 22.77
N ASP A 279 -37.63 36.82 23.35
CA ASP A 279 -36.95 37.93 24.07
C ASP A 279 -35.40 37.88 23.81
N GLU A 280 -34.61 38.66 24.54
CA GLU A 280 -33.12 38.73 24.48
C GLU A 280 -32.41 37.56 25.21
N GLY A 281 -31.13 37.28 24.88
CA GLY A 281 -30.30 36.34 25.63
C GLY A 281 -28.85 36.23 25.11
N GLN A 282 -27.86 36.50 25.97
CA GLN A 282 -26.44 36.59 25.59
C GLN A 282 -25.52 35.98 26.68
N LYS A 283 -24.36 35.42 26.27
CA LYS A 283 -23.14 35.07 27.05
C LYS A 283 -22.97 33.63 27.59
N ASN A 284 -21.86 33.03 27.13
CA ASN A 284 -20.73 32.40 27.85
C ASN A 284 -20.89 31.76 29.25
N ALA A 285 -20.47 30.50 29.35
CA ALA A 285 -19.66 29.84 30.40
C ALA A 285 -19.16 28.49 29.78
N GLU A 286 -17.98 27.89 29.96
CA GLU A 286 -16.87 27.91 30.95
C GLU A 286 -17.14 27.24 32.32
N GLY A 287 -16.24 26.32 32.71
CA GLY A 287 -16.32 25.43 33.89
C GLY A 287 -16.86 24.03 33.54
N ASN A 288 -16.24 22.88 33.88
CA ASN A 288 -15.66 22.39 35.15
C ASN A 288 -16.75 22.07 36.21
N ASP A 289 -16.67 21.00 37.02
CA ASP A 289 -15.56 20.03 37.26
C ASP A 289 -16.10 18.70 37.83
N ALA A 290 -15.20 17.77 38.18
CA ALA A 290 -15.37 16.57 39.04
C ALA A 290 -16.30 15.43 38.51
N SER A 291 -15.99 14.13 38.49
CA SER A 291 -15.04 13.20 39.16
C SER A 291 -15.65 12.34 40.28
N ASP A 292 -15.78 11.03 40.02
CA ASP A 292 -15.55 9.90 40.95
C ASP A 292 -15.80 8.55 40.20
N GLY A 293 -15.25 7.40 40.61
CA GLY A 293 -14.26 7.22 41.67
C GLY A 293 -14.23 5.85 42.36
N ASP A 294 -13.93 4.76 41.63
CA ASP A 294 -13.35 3.48 42.15
C ASP A 294 -12.95 2.60 40.94
N LYS A 295 -11.86 1.82 40.86
CA LYS A 295 -11.07 0.99 41.80
C LYS A 295 -11.74 -0.30 42.25
N ASP A 296 -11.21 -1.43 41.77
CA ASP A 296 -10.99 -2.59 42.62
C ASP A 296 -9.71 -3.35 42.20
N GLN A 297 -9.04 -3.91 43.19
CA GLN A 297 -8.01 -4.95 43.08
C GLN A 297 -8.53 -6.11 43.98
N GLU A 298 -8.09 -7.36 43.94
CA GLU A 298 -6.79 -7.95 43.63
C GLU A 298 -6.97 -9.50 43.59
N LYS A 299 -5.87 -10.25 43.39
CA LYS A 299 -5.66 -11.67 43.78
C LYS A 299 -6.31 -12.78 42.93
N VAL A 300 -5.83 -14.03 42.95
CA VAL A 300 -4.45 -14.62 42.88
C VAL A 300 -4.57 -16.16 42.93
N SER A 301 -3.63 -16.87 42.31
CA SER A 301 -3.50 -18.34 42.23
C SER A 301 -4.54 -19.04 41.33
N ALA A 302 -4.25 -20.21 40.75
CA ALA A 302 -3.06 -21.07 40.88
C ALA A 302 -2.47 -21.46 39.52
#